data_AF-A0A2V9G309-F1
#
_entry.id   AF-A0A2V9G309-F1
#
_cell.length_a   1.000
_cell.length_b   1.000
_cell.length_c   1.000
_cell.angle_alpha   90.00
_cell.angle_beta   90.00
_cell.angle_gamma   90.00
#
_symmetry.space_group_name_H-M   'P 1'
#
loop_
_entity.id
_entity.type
_entity.pdbx_description
1 polymer ?
#
loop_
_entity_poly.entity_id
_entity_poly.type
_entity_poly.pdbx_seq_one_letter_code
_entity_poly.pdbx_strand_id
1 'polypeptide(L)'
;MNPNLKWKALFIFAVILFCIYFLFGYPVFPTSVAQVKDNFSKQIKLGLDLQGGTHLLLQVQIQEAIGQETDTTVDRLTTLLRAKNIHYDEVRRVDDTHILVRNLDPAQLSQFRDIYNAQFVTDWDMSAAAGNLNGYTWTLKTSAIARIQESTMTQSLETIDRRINALGLTEPTIQLHGRKDNEILVQLPGEGDPSRAMSVIQAGGQLELRLVEDPVPY
;
A
#
# COMPACT_ATOMS: atom_id res chain seq x y z
N MET A 1 -34.78 -55.41 -18.48
CA MET A 1 -33.89 -54.24 -18.45
C MET A 1 -34.41 -53.27 -17.38
N ASN A 2 -33.69 -53.09 -16.27
CA ASN A 2 -34.20 -52.38 -15.08
C ASN A 2 -34.58 -50.92 -15.42
N PRO A 3 -35.81 -50.47 -15.15
CA PRO A 3 -36.29 -49.14 -15.54
C PRO A 3 -35.47 -48.00 -14.90
N ASN A 4 -34.94 -48.22 -13.70
CA ASN A 4 -34.04 -47.28 -13.01
C ASN A 4 -32.70 -47.04 -13.73
N LEU A 5 -32.23 -48.00 -14.53
CA LEU A 5 -30.96 -47.86 -15.25
C LEU A 5 -31.12 -46.93 -16.46
N LYS A 6 -32.27 -46.99 -17.15
CA LYS A 6 -32.58 -46.14 -18.31
C LYS A 6 -32.71 -44.67 -17.92
N TRP A 7 -33.34 -44.38 -16.78
CA TRP A 7 -33.53 -43.01 -16.31
C TRP A 7 -32.21 -42.38 -15.85
N LYS A 8 -31.37 -43.16 -15.15
CA LYS A 8 -29.99 -42.74 -14.82
C LYS A 8 -29.15 -42.49 -16.07
N ALA A 9 -29.25 -43.37 -17.07
CA ALA A 9 -28.54 -43.18 -18.35
C ALA A 9 -29.00 -41.91 -19.07
N LEU A 10 -30.31 -41.63 -19.09
CA LEU A 10 -30.86 -40.42 -19.70
C LEU A 10 -30.40 -39.16 -18.96
N PHE A 11 -30.38 -39.18 -17.63
CA PHE A 11 -29.87 -38.07 -16.83
C PHE A 11 -28.37 -37.82 -17.08
N ILE A 12 -27.55 -38.87 -17.08
CA ILE A 12 -26.11 -38.76 -17.39
C ILE A 12 -25.92 -38.17 -18.79
N PHE A 13 -26.70 -38.63 -19.78
CA PHE A 13 -26.61 -38.12 -21.14
C PHE A 13 -27.00 -36.64 -21.23
N ALA A 14 -28.05 -36.22 -20.51
CA ALA A 14 -28.47 -34.83 -20.43
C ALA A 14 -27.39 -33.95 -19.78
N VAL A 15 -26.75 -34.40 -18.69
CA VAL A 15 -25.66 -33.68 -18.03
C VAL A 15 -24.44 -33.57 -18.95
N ILE A 16 -24.08 -34.64 -19.66
CA ILE A 16 -22.98 -34.61 -20.63
C ILE A 16 -23.26 -33.60 -21.74
N LEU A 17 -24.46 -33.61 -22.33
CA LEU A 17 -24.86 -32.63 -23.35
C LEU A 17 -24.84 -31.21 -22.81
N PHE A 18 -25.27 -31.00 -21.57
CA PHE A 18 -25.23 -29.70 -20.90
C PHE A 18 -23.79 -29.21 -20.71
N CYS A 19 -22.87 -30.06 -20.26
CA CYS A 19 -21.45 -29.73 -20.12
C CYS A 19 -20.79 -29.42 -21.47
N ILE A 20 -21.06 -30.23 -22.50
CA ILE A 20 -20.54 -30.00 -23.86
C ILE A 20 -21.07 -28.68 -24.42
N TYR A 21 -22.36 -28.39 -24.22
CA TYR A 21 -22.97 -27.14 -24.64
C TYR A 21 -22.33 -25.93 -23.94
N PHE A 22 -22.10 -26.00 -22.63
CA PHE A 22 -21.44 -24.91 -21.91
C PHE A 22 -19.97 -24.73 -22.29
N LEU A 23 -19.25 -25.82 -22.59
CA LEU A 23 -17.82 -25.75 -22.88
C LEU A 23 -17.53 -25.33 -24.33
N PHE A 24 -18.39 -25.68 -25.28
CA PHE A 24 -18.18 -25.38 -26.71
C PHE A 24 -19.19 -24.39 -27.31
N GLY A 25 -20.41 -24.29 -26.77
CA GLY A 25 -21.56 -23.65 -27.42
C GLY A 25 -21.84 -22.19 -27.06
N TYR A 26 -21.14 -21.62 -26.07
CA TYR A 26 -21.34 -20.24 -25.63
C TYR A 26 -20.19 -19.34 -26.14
N PRO A 27 -20.46 -18.12 -26.67
CA PRO A 27 -21.75 -17.45 -26.85
C PRO A 27 -22.51 -17.84 -28.14
N VAL A 28 -21.87 -18.53 -29.10
CA VAL A 28 -22.49 -19.03 -30.34
C VAL A 28 -22.01 -20.46 -30.58
N PHE A 29 -22.94 -21.35 -30.98
CA PHE A 29 -22.59 -22.75 -31.27
C PHE A 29 -21.61 -22.82 -32.46
N PRO A 30 -20.45 -23.48 -32.29
CA PRO A 30 -19.38 -23.44 -33.27
C PRO A 30 -19.78 -24.23 -34.52
N THR A 31 -19.74 -23.55 -35.66
CA THR A 31 -19.99 -24.12 -36.99
C THR A 31 -18.70 -24.58 -37.68
N SER A 32 -17.55 -24.25 -37.11
CA SER A 32 -16.22 -24.61 -37.63
C SER A 32 -15.25 -25.00 -36.52
N VAL A 33 -14.22 -25.78 -36.88
CA VAL A 33 -13.12 -26.16 -35.97
C VAL A 33 -12.38 -24.94 -35.42
N ALA A 34 -12.30 -23.85 -36.18
CA ALA A 34 -11.72 -22.59 -35.72
C ALA A 34 -12.54 -21.95 -34.59
N GLN A 35 -13.87 -21.97 -34.69
CA GLN A 35 -14.77 -21.46 -33.64
C GLN A 35 -14.76 -22.33 -32.39
N VAL A 36 -14.58 -23.65 -32.53
CA VAL A 36 -14.38 -24.55 -31.37
C VAL A 36 -13.15 -24.12 -30.57
N LYS A 37 -12.02 -23.84 -31.26
CA LYS A 37 -10.79 -23.40 -30.61
C LYS A 37 -10.93 -22.01 -29.98
N ASP A 38 -11.56 -21.08 -30.68
CA ASP A 38 -11.79 -19.70 -30.20
C ASP A 38 -12.70 -19.69 -28.96
N ASN A 39 -13.83 -20.40 -29.00
CA ASN A 39 -14.75 -20.53 -27.85
C ASN A 39 -14.03 -21.15 -26.65
N PHE A 40 -13.25 -22.21 -26.85
CA PHE A 40 -12.49 -22.87 -25.78
C PHE A 40 -11.45 -21.93 -25.14
N SER A 41 -10.76 -21.12 -25.95
CA SER A 41 -9.76 -20.16 -25.46
C SER A 41 -10.36 -18.99 -24.67
N LYS A 42 -11.62 -18.63 -24.95
CA LYS A 42 -12.37 -17.60 -24.23
C LYS A 42 -13.01 -18.15 -22.94
N GLN A 43 -13.39 -19.42 -22.93
CA GLN A 43 -14.06 -20.08 -21.81
C GLN A 43 -13.08 -20.46 -20.68
N ILE A 44 -11.84 -20.84 -21.02
CA ILE A 44 -10.82 -21.26 -20.07
C ILE A 44 -9.80 -20.14 -19.89
N LYS A 45 -9.86 -19.48 -18.73
CA LYS A 45 -8.82 -18.55 -18.29
C LYS A 45 -7.59 -19.36 -17.90
N LEU A 46 -6.52 -19.23 -18.67
CA LEU A 46 -5.25 -19.90 -18.37
C LEU A 46 -4.55 -19.14 -17.25
N GLY A 47 -4.11 -19.84 -16.22
CA GLY A 47 -3.29 -19.26 -15.16
C GLY A 47 -1.87 -18.93 -15.64
N LEU A 48 -1.10 -18.24 -14.79
CA LEU A 48 0.28 -17.79 -15.05
C LEU A 48 1.19 -18.89 -15.62
N ASP A 49 1.09 -20.12 -15.09
CA ASP A 49 1.92 -21.26 -15.49
C ASP A 49 1.65 -21.72 -16.94
N LEU A 50 0.44 -21.47 -17.46
CA LEU A 50 0.02 -21.90 -18.80
C LEU A 50 0.02 -20.75 -19.83
N GLN A 51 -0.16 -19.50 -19.38
CA GLN A 51 -0.18 -18.30 -20.24
C GLN A 51 1.17 -17.57 -20.30
N GLY A 52 2.07 -17.84 -19.34
CA GLY A 52 3.25 -17.03 -19.11
C GLY A 52 2.90 -15.68 -18.45
N GLY A 53 3.88 -15.07 -17.80
CA GLY A 53 3.72 -13.75 -17.19
C GLY A 53 4.77 -13.44 -16.14
N THR A 54 4.53 -12.37 -15.37
CA THR A 54 5.48 -11.84 -14.39
C THR A 54 5.01 -12.11 -12.97
N HIS A 55 5.95 -12.53 -12.11
CA HIS A 55 5.76 -12.70 -10.66
C HIS A 55 6.76 -11.82 -9.92
N LEU A 56 6.29 -10.86 -9.13
CA LEU A 56 7.12 -9.94 -8.37
C LEU A 56 6.77 -10.03 -6.88
N LEU A 57 7.80 -10.01 -6.05
CA LEU A 57 7.68 -9.82 -4.61
C LEU A 57 8.33 -8.49 -4.27
N LEU A 58 7.53 -7.56 -3.74
CA LEU A 58 7.92 -6.18 -3.51
C LEU A 58 7.92 -5.90 -2.01
N GLN A 59 9.05 -5.45 -1.46
CA GLN A 59 9.13 -5.05 -0.06
C GLN A 59 8.84 -3.57 0.11
N VAL A 60 7.92 -3.23 1.02
CA VAL A 60 7.55 -1.85 1.33
C VAL A 60 8.50 -1.27 2.38
N GLN A 61 9.00 -0.06 2.13
CA GLN A 61 9.94 0.64 3.03
C GLN A 61 9.20 1.30 4.20
N ILE A 62 8.78 0.50 5.18
CA ILE A 62 8.06 1.01 6.37
C ILE A 62 8.90 2.00 7.19
N GLN A 63 10.22 1.77 7.26
CA GLN A 63 11.12 2.63 8.02
C GLN A 63 11.12 4.07 7.49
N GLU A 64 11.06 4.23 6.17
CA GLU A 64 10.99 5.54 5.52
C GLU A 64 9.67 6.26 5.84
N ALA A 65 8.54 5.53 5.87
CA ALA A 65 7.26 6.10 6.26
C ALA A 65 7.24 6.57 7.72
N ILE A 66 7.88 5.81 8.63
CA ILE A 66 8.05 6.22 10.03
C ILE A 66 8.91 7.48 10.12
N GLY A 67 10.03 7.53 9.39
CA GLY A 67 10.88 8.73 9.31
C GLY A 67 10.13 9.96 8.79
N GLN A 68 9.31 9.81 7.75
CA GLN A 68 8.50 10.88 7.18
C GLN A 68 7.42 11.40 8.15
N GLU A 69 6.76 10.51 8.91
CA GLU A 69 5.80 10.91 9.95
C GLU A 69 6.49 11.72 11.05
N THR A 70 7.71 11.32 11.41
CA THR A 70 8.53 12.03 12.40
C THR A 70 8.94 13.41 11.90
N ASP A 71 9.38 13.54 10.65
CA ASP A 71 9.70 14.86 10.05
C ASP A 71 8.46 15.76 9.97
N THR A 72 7.34 15.21 9.52
CA THR A 72 6.05 15.93 9.46
C THR A 72 5.61 16.40 10.86
N THR A 73 5.85 15.57 11.88
CA THR A 73 5.57 15.91 13.27
C THR A 73 6.49 17.02 13.77
N VAL A 74 7.78 17.01 13.42
CA VAL A 74 8.73 18.09 13.73
C VAL A 74 8.24 19.41 13.14
N ASP A 75 7.83 19.42 11.87
CA ASP A 75 7.35 20.63 11.18
C ASP A 75 6.06 21.16 11.80
N ARG A 76 5.11 20.26 12.09
CA ARG A 76 3.84 20.60 12.74
C ARG A 76 4.07 21.16 14.15
N LEU A 77 4.93 20.52 14.94
CA LEU A 77 5.29 20.99 16.27
C LEU A 77 5.95 22.38 16.21
N THR A 78 6.95 22.54 15.35
CA THR A 78 7.67 23.80 15.13
C THR A 78 6.71 24.94 14.78
N THR A 79 5.75 24.68 13.89
CA THR A 79 4.72 25.64 13.47
C THR A 79 3.83 26.04 14.64
N LEU A 80 3.37 25.08 15.46
CA LEU A 80 2.52 25.35 16.62
C LEU A 80 3.25 26.12 17.72
N LEU A 81 4.51 25.78 18.01
CA LEU A 81 5.32 26.50 18.99
C LEU A 81 5.52 27.96 18.56
N ARG A 82 5.83 28.20 17.29
CA ARG A 82 5.92 29.57 16.73
C ARG A 82 4.60 30.31 16.82
N ALA A 83 3.49 29.69 16.42
CA ALA A 83 2.17 30.30 16.47
C ALA A 83 1.73 30.68 17.90
N LYS A 84 2.22 29.96 18.91
CA LYS A 84 1.95 30.23 20.34
C LYS A 84 3.03 31.09 21.01
N ASN A 85 4.04 31.56 20.27
CA ASN A 85 5.19 32.30 20.80
C ASN A 85 5.87 31.58 21.98
N ILE A 86 5.99 30.25 21.89
CA ILE A 86 6.75 29.46 22.86
C ILE A 86 8.22 29.50 22.45
N HIS A 87 9.09 29.91 23.37
CA HIS A 87 10.53 29.97 23.13
C HIS A 87 11.16 28.58 23.29
N TYR A 88 11.94 28.19 22.28
CA TYR A 88 12.73 26.96 22.22
C TYR A 88 14.00 27.22 21.39
N ASP A 89 15.05 26.44 21.61
CA ASP A 89 16.28 26.55 20.80
C ASP A 89 16.18 25.70 19.53
N GLU A 90 15.72 24.46 19.67
CA GLU A 90 15.73 23.48 18.60
C GLU A 90 14.59 22.47 18.77
N VAL A 91 13.93 22.15 17.64
CA VAL A 91 13.11 20.95 17.50
C VAL A 91 13.69 20.18 16.32
N ARG A 92 14.11 18.94 16.53
CA ARG A 92 14.66 18.11 15.45
C ARG A 92 14.39 16.63 15.64
N ARG A 93 14.42 15.91 14.53
CA ARG A 93 14.52 14.45 14.53
C ARG A 93 15.88 14.01 15.07
N VAL A 94 15.90 13.01 15.93
CA VAL A 94 17.12 12.32 16.40
C VAL A 94 17.35 11.06 15.58
N ASP A 95 16.28 10.28 15.42
CA ASP A 95 16.16 9.11 14.55
C ASP A 95 14.70 8.97 14.14
N ASP A 96 14.35 7.92 13.40
CA ASP A 96 13.01 7.75 12.84
C ASP A 96 11.89 7.68 13.88
N THR A 97 12.17 7.37 15.15
CA THR A 97 11.14 7.28 16.21
C THR A 97 11.32 8.28 17.33
N HIS A 98 12.33 9.17 17.24
CA HIS A 98 12.64 10.11 18.31
C HIS A 98 12.74 11.56 17.83
N ILE A 99 12.07 12.45 18.56
CA ILE A 99 12.16 13.90 18.39
C ILE A 99 12.77 14.50 19.65
N LEU A 100 13.72 15.42 19.48
CA LEU A 100 14.30 16.20 20.54
C LEU A 100 13.79 17.64 20.46
N VAL A 101 13.29 18.13 21.59
CA VAL A 101 12.98 19.54 21.84
C VAL A 101 13.96 20.07 22.87
N ARG A 102 14.72 21.13 22.55
CA ARG A 102 15.77 21.68 23.43
C ARG A 102 15.41 23.05 23.96
N ASN A 103 15.79 23.27 25.23
CA ASN A 103 15.78 24.56 25.92
C ASN A 103 14.43 25.29 25.82
N LEU A 104 13.36 24.62 26.25
CA LEU A 104 12.07 25.29 26.41
C LEU A 104 12.13 26.26 27.58
N ASP A 105 11.49 27.42 27.43
CA ASP A 105 11.32 28.38 28.53
C ASP A 105 10.53 27.72 29.69
N PRO A 106 11.11 27.64 30.91
CA PRO A 106 10.43 27.11 32.10
C PRO A 106 9.06 27.74 32.38
N ALA A 107 8.88 29.03 32.05
CA ALA A 107 7.62 29.74 32.26
C ALA A 107 6.51 29.28 31.30
N GLN A 108 6.86 28.64 30.18
CA GLN A 108 5.93 28.23 29.12
C GLN A 108 5.69 26.71 29.09
N LEU A 109 6.22 25.96 30.05
CA LEU A 109 6.09 24.50 30.11
C LEU A 109 4.65 23.99 30.22
N SER A 110 3.76 24.73 30.87
CA SER A 110 2.33 24.38 30.93
C SER A 110 1.69 24.42 29.54
N GLN A 111 1.89 25.51 28.81
CA GLN A 111 1.38 25.69 27.45
C GLN A 111 1.94 24.63 26.49
N PHE A 112 3.23 24.31 26.62
CA PHE A 112 3.85 23.24 25.84
C PHE A 112 3.20 21.88 26.11
N ARG A 113 2.96 21.55 27.40
CA ARG A 113 2.25 20.32 27.77
C ARG A 113 0.82 20.28 27.28
N ASP A 114 0.12 21.42 27.26
CA ASP A 114 -1.24 21.50 26.73
C ASP A 114 -1.27 21.19 25.23
N ILE A 115 -0.31 21.71 24.45
CA ILE A 115 -0.16 21.39 23.02
C ILE A 115 0.09 19.89 22.83
N TYR A 116 1.04 19.32 23.59
CA TYR A 116 1.35 17.90 23.56
C TYR A 116 0.11 17.04 23.88
N ASN A 117 -0.58 17.34 24.98
CA ASN A 117 -1.76 16.60 25.43
C ASN A 117 -2.94 16.71 24.46
N ALA A 118 -3.07 17.84 23.76
CA ALA A 118 -4.17 18.05 22.82
C ALA A 118 -3.97 17.32 21.48
N GLN A 119 -2.73 17.21 20.99
CA GLN A 119 -2.48 16.82 19.59
C GLN A 119 -1.47 15.70 19.37
N PHE A 120 -0.67 15.34 20.37
CA PHE A 120 0.47 14.43 20.19
C PHE A 120 0.47 13.24 21.14
N VAL A 121 -0.19 13.35 22.30
CA VAL A 121 -0.21 12.31 23.34
C VAL A 121 -0.75 10.96 22.87
N THR A 122 -1.58 10.91 21.82
CA THR A 122 -2.07 9.64 21.27
C THR A 122 -0.93 8.79 20.71
N ASP A 123 0.07 9.44 20.10
CA ASP A 123 1.03 8.78 19.22
C ASP A 123 2.46 8.87 19.73
N TRP A 124 2.73 9.86 20.57
CA TRP A 124 4.05 10.15 21.12
C TRP A 124 4.02 10.06 22.64
N ASP A 125 5.09 9.50 23.22
CA ASP A 125 5.39 9.59 24.65
C ASP A 125 6.46 10.65 24.87
N MET A 126 6.24 11.54 25.83
CA MET A 126 7.19 12.59 26.18
C MET A 126 7.91 12.28 27.49
N SER A 127 9.24 12.37 27.46
CA SER A 127 10.12 12.22 28.61
C SER A 127 11.14 13.36 28.67
N ALA A 128 11.75 13.59 29.84
CA ALA A 128 12.82 14.58 29.97
C ALA A 128 14.07 14.12 29.19
N ALA A 129 14.66 15.01 28.40
CA ALA A 129 15.86 14.69 27.63
C ALA A 129 17.09 14.68 28.53
N ALA A 130 17.79 13.54 28.59
CA ALA A 130 19.03 13.42 29.35
C ALA A 130 20.06 14.45 28.88
N GLY A 131 20.71 15.13 29.82
CA GLY A 131 21.75 16.12 29.53
C GLY A 131 21.26 17.45 28.94
N ASN A 132 19.95 17.66 28.78
CA ASN A 132 19.37 18.92 28.29
C ASN A 132 18.46 19.51 29.37
N LEU A 133 18.90 20.60 30.01
CA LEU A 133 18.04 21.35 30.93
C LEU A 133 16.83 21.87 30.14
N ASN A 134 15.62 21.62 30.64
CA ASN A 134 14.36 21.95 29.95
C ASN A 134 14.24 21.35 28.53
N GLY A 135 14.92 20.23 28.27
CA GLY A 135 14.75 19.46 27.05
C GLY A 135 13.78 18.31 27.23
N TYR A 136 13.09 17.94 26.14
CA TYR A 136 12.19 16.78 26.10
C TYR A 136 12.53 15.90 24.91
N THR A 137 12.48 14.59 25.14
CA THR A 137 12.53 13.58 24.08
C THR A 137 11.14 13.01 23.91
N TRP A 138 10.64 13.05 22.68
CA TRP A 138 9.41 12.40 22.29
C TRP A 138 9.76 11.09 21.60
N THR A 139 9.13 10.01 22.04
CA THR A 139 9.31 8.66 21.49
C THR A 139 8.00 8.23 20.83
N LEU A 140 8.06 7.81 19.59
CA LEU A 140 6.91 7.30 18.86
C LEU A 140 6.44 5.97 19.48
N LYS A 141 5.15 5.89 19.79
CA LYS A 141 4.55 4.71 20.42
C LYS A 141 4.54 3.52 19.48
N THR A 142 4.70 2.31 20.03
CA THR A 142 4.56 1.05 19.27
C THR A 142 3.19 0.93 18.59
N SER A 143 2.13 1.45 19.21
CA SER A 143 0.79 1.48 18.61
C SER A 143 0.71 2.41 17.40
N ALA A 144 1.41 3.56 17.44
CA ALA A 144 1.49 4.46 16.30
C ALA A 144 2.32 3.85 15.17
N ILE A 145 3.47 3.24 15.49
CA ILE A 145 4.31 2.49 14.53
C ILE A 145 3.47 1.43 13.81
N ALA A 146 2.69 0.63 14.53
CA ALA A 146 1.84 -0.40 13.95
C ALA A 146 0.77 0.18 13.00
N ARG A 147 0.16 1.32 13.36
CA ARG A 147 -0.82 1.99 12.48
C ARG A 147 -0.17 2.58 11.24
N ILE A 148 1.00 3.20 11.36
CA ILE A 148 1.77 3.72 10.22
C ILE A 148 2.14 2.57 9.28
N GLN A 149 2.58 1.43 9.84
CA GLN A 149 2.86 0.24 9.05
C GLN A 149 1.62 -0.24 8.28
N GLU A 150 0.48 -0.38 8.96
CA GLU A 150 -0.77 -0.84 8.34
C GLU A 150 -1.29 0.12 7.26
N SER A 151 -1.27 1.44 7.52
CA SER A 151 -1.69 2.44 6.55
C SER A 151 -0.74 2.47 5.34
N THR A 152 0.58 2.38 5.57
CA THR A 152 1.59 2.38 4.51
C THR A 152 1.45 1.15 3.62
N MET A 153 1.21 -0.03 4.19
CA MET A 153 0.96 -1.25 3.40
C MET A 153 -0.31 -1.13 2.55
N THR A 154 -1.39 -0.60 3.14
CA THR A 154 -2.67 -0.41 2.43
C THR A 154 -2.51 0.58 1.27
N GLN A 155 -1.89 1.73 1.53
CA GLN A 155 -1.64 2.75 0.52
C GLN A 155 -0.70 2.26 -0.59
N SER A 156 0.30 1.44 -0.25
CA SER A 156 1.21 0.83 -1.22
C SER A 156 0.45 -0.14 -2.12
N LEU A 157 -0.40 -0.99 -1.56
CA LEU A 157 -1.25 -1.91 -2.31
C LEU A 157 -2.16 -1.17 -3.29
N GLU A 158 -2.88 -0.15 -2.83
CA GLU A 158 -3.76 0.67 -3.68
C GLU A 158 -2.98 1.41 -4.78
N THR A 159 -1.78 1.89 -4.46
CA THR A 159 -0.92 2.58 -5.43
C THR A 159 -0.43 1.63 -6.51
N ILE A 160 0.02 0.43 -6.12
CA ILE A 160 0.46 -0.62 -7.04
C ILE A 160 -0.71 -1.07 -7.92
N ASP A 161 -1.90 -1.30 -7.34
CA ASP A 161 -3.10 -1.67 -8.07
C ASP A 161 -3.48 -0.65 -9.14
N ARG A 162 -3.58 0.63 -8.78
CA ARG A 162 -3.87 1.71 -9.73
C ARG A 162 -2.82 1.80 -10.85
N ARG A 163 -1.54 1.66 -10.53
CA ARG A 163 -0.44 1.73 -11.52
C ARG A 163 -0.48 0.54 -12.48
N ILE A 164 -0.75 -0.66 -11.99
CA ILE A 164 -0.86 -1.87 -12.81
C ILE A 164 -2.12 -1.84 -13.68
N ASN A 165 -3.24 -1.37 -13.14
CA ASN A 165 -4.48 -1.22 -13.92
C ASN A 165 -4.30 -0.25 -15.10
N ALA A 166 -3.40 0.73 -14.98
CA ALA A 166 -3.05 1.62 -16.10
C ALA A 166 -2.32 0.91 -17.26
N LEU A 167 -1.80 -0.31 -17.05
CA LEU A 167 -1.19 -1.13 -18.12
C LEU A 167 -2.24 -1.82 -19.02
N GLY A 168 -3.51 -1.83 -18.62
CA GLY A 168 -4.58 -2.47 -19.39
C GLY A 168 -4.53 -4.00 -19.39
N LEU A 169 -3.85 -4.60 -18.39
CA LEU A 169 -3.77 -6.04 -18.24
C LEU A 169 -5.10 -6.61 -17.73
N THR A 170 -5.51 -7.75 -18.28
CA THR A 170 -6.66 -8.50 -17.79
C THR A 170 -6.26 -9.32 -16.57
N GLU A 171 -6.77 -8.93 -15.40
CA GLU A 171 -6.74 -9.72 -14.14
C GLU A 171 -5.38 -9.80 -13.41
N PRO A 172 -4.76 -8.66 -13.05
CA PRO A 172 -3.63 -8.67 -12.14
C PRO A 172 -4.05 -9.16 -10.74
N THR A 173 -3.18 -9.93 -10.09
CA THR A 173 -3.39 -10.35 -8.69
C THR A 173 -2.37 -9.65 -7.81
N ILE A 174 -2.85 -8.85 -6.85
CA ILE A 174 -2.03 -8.07 -5.93
C ILE A 174 -2.48 -8.39 -4.52
N GLN A 175 -1.59 -8.93 -3.71
CA GLN A 175 -1.91 -9.41 -2.38
C GLN A 175 -0.77 -9.13 -1.41
N LEU A 176 -1.10 -8.93 -0.14
CA LEU A 176 -0.10 -8.90 0.92
C LEU A 176 0.55 -10.27 1.05
N HIS A 177 1.87 -10.30 1.06
CA HIS A 177 2.68 -11.49 1.30
C HIS A 177 3.48 -11.31 2.58
N GLY A 178 3.70 -12.39 3.32
CA GLY A 178 4.51 -12.35 4.55
C GLY A 178 4.07 -11.26 5.54
N ARG A 179 3.10 -11.55 6.43
CA ARG A 179 2.59 -10.57 7.42
C ARG A 179 3.67 -9.88 8.28
N LYS A 180 4.90 -10.42 8.34
CA LYS A 180 6.04 -9.85 9.06
C LYS A 180 7.03 -9.11 8.17
N ASP A 181 7.05 -9.40 6.88
CA ASP A 181 8.13 -8.99 5.97
C ASP A 181 7.76 -7.73 5.16
N ASN A 182 6.52 -7.26 5.30
CA ASN A 182 5.96 -6.08 4.61
C ASN A 182 6.04 -6.21 3.09
N GLU A 183 5.69 -7.39 2.59
CA GLU A 183 5.81 -7.71 1.18
C GLU A 183 4.45 -7.66 0.47
N ILE A 184 4.49 -7.32 -0.81
CA ILE A 184 3.35 -7.32 -1.70
C ILE A 184 3.69 -8.25 -2.86
N LEU A 185 2.91 -9.31 -3.00
CA LEU A 185 2.96 -10.23 -4.12
C LEU A 185 2.15 -9.65 -5.27
N VAL A 186 2.79 -9.53 -6.44
CA VAL A 186 2.17 -9.07 -7.67
C VAL A 186 2.33 -10.14 -8.74
N GLN A 187 1.21 -10.54 -9.35
CA GLN A 187 1.17 -11.49 -10.46
C GLN A 187 0.46 -10.85 -11.64
N LEU A 188 1.14 -10.86 -12.79
CA LEU A 188 0.69 -10.23 -14.03
C LEU A 188 0.63 -11.28 -15.15
N PRO A 189 -0.54 -11.91 -15.36
CA PRO A 189 -0.74 -12.82 -16.49
C PRO A 189 -0.59 -12.07 -17.82
N GLY A 190 0.10 -12.67 -18.79
CA GLY A 190 0.26 -12.09 -20.12
C GLY A 190 1.27 -10.94 -20.24
N GLU A 191 1.84 -10.45 -19.14
CA GLU A 191 2.99 -9.52 -19.16
C GLU A 191 4.30 -10.29 -19.01
N GLY A 192 5.00 -10.49 -20.13
CA GLY A 192 6.22 -11.30 -20.19
C GLY A 192 7.50 -10.58 -19.75
N ASP A 193 7.46 -9.25 -19.56
CA ASP A 193 8.65 -8.47 -19.15
C ASP A 193 8.50 -7.92 -17.72
N PRO A 194 9.18 -8.53 -16.73
CA PRO A 194 9.22 -8.04 -15.37
C PRO A 194 9.75 -6.60 -15.23
N SER A 195 10.67 -6.19 -16.12
CA SER A 195 11.31 -4.88 -16.07
C SER A 195 10.31 -3.78 -16.42
N ARG A 196 9.45 -4.03 -17.41
CA ARG A 196 8.36 -3.12 -17.78
C ARG A 196 7.36 -2.96 -16.65
N ALA A 197 6.91 -4.07 -16.07
CA ALA A 197 6.01 -4.05 -14.91
C ALA A 197 6.63 -3.29 -13.74
N MET A 198 7.90 -3.58 -13.41
CA MET A 198 8.63 -2.90 -12.34
C MET A 198 8.78 -1.40 -12.61
N SER A 199 9.06 -1.01 -13.85
CA SER A 199 9.23 0.40 -14.22
C SER A 199 7.96 1.22 -13.94
N VAL A 200 6.78 0.66 -14.20
CA VAL A 200 5.50 1.33 -13.97
C VAL A 200 5.19 1.41 -12.48
N ILE A 201 5.53 0.37 -11.73
CA ILE A 201 5.40 0.33 -10.28
C ILE A 201 6.36 1.32 -9.61
N GLN A 202 7.58 1.51 -10.13
CA GLN A 202 8.58 2.43 -9.60
C GLN A 202 8.44 3.87 -10.10
N ALA A 203 7.85 4.09 -11.29
CA ALA A 203 7.90 5.38 -11.99
C ALA A 203 7.26 6.56 -11.25
N GLY A 204 6.35 6.32 -10.30
CA GLY A 204 5.77 7.42 -9.54
C GLY A 204 6.63 7.80 -8.34
N GLY A 205 6.95 9.10 -8.25
CA GLY A 205 7.68 9.72 -7.16
C GLY A 205 6.81 10.49 -6.17
N GLN A 206 7.45 11.10 -5.19
CA GLN A 206 6.82 11.97 -4.20
C GLN A 206 6.51 13.34 -4.82
N LEU A 207 5.24 13.77 -4.75
CA LEU A 207 4.85 15.12 -5.14
C LEU A 207 5.07 16.06 -3.96
N GLU A 208 6.01 17.00 -4.10
CA GLU A 208 6.24 18.07 -3.13
C GLU A 208 5.88 19.43 -3.72
N LEU A 209 5.16 20.24 -2.95
CA LEU A 209 4.93 21.64 -3.26
C LEU A 209 5.88 22.47 -2.41
N ARG A 210 6.82 23.17 -3.04
CA ARG A 210 7.76 24.06 -2.35
C ARG A 210 7.48 25.50 -2.76
N LEU A 211 7.64 26.44 -1.83
CA LEU A 211 7.67 27.86 -2.20
C LEU A 211 8.90 28.11 -3.06
N VAL A 212 8.69 28.82 -4.16
CA VAL A 212 9.78 29.30 -5.02
C VAL A 212 10.38 30.52 -4.34
N GLU A 213 11.69 30.50 -4.13
CA GLU A 213 12.43 31.68 -3.67
C GLU A 213 12.47 32.68 -4.82
N ASP A 214 11.86 33.86 -4.63
CA ASP A 214 11.83 34.91 -5.64
C ASP A 214 13.18 35.67 -5.59
N PRO A 215 14.04 35.58 -6.62
CA PRO A 215 15.40 36.12 -6.56
C PRO A 215 15.46 37.65 -6.60
N VAL A 216 14.32 38.34 -6.70
CA VAL A 216 14.25 39.79 -6.82
C VAL A 216 13.72 40.41 -5.51
N PRO A 217 14.55 41.10 -4.73
CA PRO A 217 14.07 41.88 -3.59
C PRO A 217 13.27 43.08 -4.11
N TYR A 218 12.00 43.18 -3.71
CA TYR A 218 11.19 44.39 -3.89
C TYR A 218 11.67 45.52 -2.97
#